data_AF-A0A829H8P5-F1
#
_entry.id   AF-A0A829H8P5-F1
#
_cell.length_a   1.000
_cell.length_b   1.000
_cell.length_c   1.000
_cell.angle_alpha   90.00
_cell.angle_beta   90.00
_cell.angle_gamma   90.00
#
_symmetry.space_group_name_H-M   'P 1'
#
loop_
_entity.id
_entity.type
_entity.pdbx_description
1 polymer ?
#
loop_
_entity_poly.entity_id
_entity_poly.type
_entity_poly.pdbx_seq_one_letter_code
_entity_poly.pdbx_strand_id
1 'polypeptide(L)'
;RLPTQEHRPGEPARTLTFGQEAAQTIVIFVTGAYAGYFGAAAGVVMLATLTLTVDQPFIVSNSMKNLTGFAANAIATVIYAFTTKIEWLMVIPLGIGLFIGGYIGPIIARRLPVQLLRFIIAALAFLLAAKLFAQAYL
;
A
#
# COMPACT_ATOMS: atom_id res chain seq x y z
N ARG A 1 22.61 -1.41 10.06
CA ARG A 1 21.93 -1.82 11.31
C ARG A 1 20.91 -0.74 11.58
N LEU A 2 19.62 -1.00 11.32
CA LEU A 2 18.56 -0.05 11.67
C LEU A 2 18.59 0.11 13.19
N PRO A 3 18.41 1.32 13.74
CA PRO A 3 18.17 1.46 15.18
C PRO A 3 16.92 0.64 15.47
N THR A 4 17.11 -0.50 16.12
CA THR A 4 16.05 -1.22 16.80
C THR A 4 15.46 -0.20 17.75
N GLN A 5 14.26 0.30 17.45
CA GLN A 5 13.36 0.90 18.44
C GLN A 5 13.05 -0.23 19.41
N GLU A 6 14.01 -0.50 20.28
CA GLU A 6 13.90 -1.45 21.36
C GLU A 6 12.88 -0.80 22.29
N HIS A 7 11.65 -1.32 22.25
CA HIS A 7 10.61 -0.93 23.19
C HIS A 7 11.20 -1.16 24.58
N ARG A 8 11.64 -0.07 25.21
CA ARG A 8 12.16 -0.10 26.57
C ARG A 8 11.02 -0.56 27.45
N PRO A 9 11.12 -1.73 28.11
CA PRO A 9 10.06 -2.19 29.00
C PRO A 9 9.93 -1.15 30.12
N GLY A 10 8.87 -0.34 30.07
CA GLY A 10 8.61 0.73 31.05
C GLY A 10 8.32 2.13 30.50
N GLU A 11 8.42 2.39 29.20
CA GLU A 11 7.88 3.66 28.67
C GLU A 11 6.35 3.61 28.62
N PRO A 12 5.65 4.57 29.28
CA PRO A 12 4.19 4.59 29.28
C PRO A 12 3.67 4.75 27.85
N ALA A 13 2.72 3.90 27.46
CA ALA A 13 2.04 4.02 26.18
C ALA A 13 1.53 5.47 26.03
N ARG A 14 1.94 6.13 24.94
CA ARG A 14 1.63 7.52 24.69
C ARG A 14 0.13 7.74 24.83
N THR A 15 -0.28 8.38 25.92
CA THR A 15 -1.70 8.60 26.21
C THR A 15 -2.12 9.78 25.36
N LEU A 16 -2.79 9.49 24.24
CA LEU A 16 -3.29 10.52 23.35
C LEU A 16 -4.39 11.30 24.06
N THR A 17 -4.35 12.62 23.92
CA THR A 17 -5.50 13.44 24.33
C THR A 17 -6.67 13.16 23.38
N PHE A 18 -7.91 13.34 23.85
CA PHE A 18 -9.12 13.12 23.03
C PHE A 18 -9.06 13.83 21.66
N GLY A 19 -8.49 15.03 21.60
CA GLY A 19 -8.29 15.76 20.34
C GLY A 19 -7.27 15.11 19.40
N GLN A 20 -6.22 14.47 19.94
CA GLN A 20 -5.23 13.74 19.15
C GLN A 20 -5.77 12.41 18.64
N GLU A 21 -6.59 11.70 19.41
CA GLU A 21 -7.25 10.47 18.96
C GLU A 21 -8.19 10.75 17.79
N ALA A 22 -9.03 11.79 17.91
CA ALA A 22 -9.91 12.21 16.82
C ALA A 22 -9.11 12.59 15.57
N ALA A 23 -8.03 13.36 15.72
CA ALA A 23 -7.15 13.72 14.62
C ALA A 23 -6.52 12.49 13.95
N GLN A 24 -6.05 11.51 14.73
CA GLN A 24 -5.51 10.26 14.21
C GLN A 24 -6.53 9.49 13.37
N THR A 25 -7.75 9.32 13.87
CA THR A 25 -8.81 8.65 13.12
C THR A 25 -9.12 9.36 11.81
N ILE A 26 -9.19 10.69 11.83
CA ILE A 26 -9.43 11.50 10.62
C ILE A 26 -8.31 11.30 9.60
N VAL A 27 -7.04 11.37 10.03
CA VAL A 27 -5.90 11.19 9.11
C VAL A 27 -5.89 9.80 8.49
N ILE A 28 -6.13 8.75 9.28
CA ILE A 28 -6.22 7.37 8.77
C ILE A 28 -7.40 7.23 7.79
N PHE A 29 -8.54 7.83 8.10
CA PHE A 29 -9.73 7.81 7.25
C PHE A 29 -9.48 8.51 5.90
N VAL A 30 -8.92 9.73 5.93
CA VAL A 30 -8.56 10.47 4.71
C VAL A 30 -7.52 9.72 3.88
N THR A 31 -6.55 9.09 4.54
CA THR A 31 -5.55 8.25 3.87
C THR A 31 -6.18 7.04 3.20
N GLY A 32 -7.16 6.40 3.85
CA GLY A 32 -7.94 5.30 3.29
C GLY A 32 -8.77 5.74 2.08
N ALA A 33 -9.42 6.90 2.16
CA ALA A 33 -10.19 7.47 1.04
C ALA A 33 -9.27 7.80 -0.16
N TYR A 34 -8.12 8.42 0.08
CA TYR A 34 -7.09 8.66 -0.94
C TYR A 34 -6.62 7.35 -1.57
N ALA A 35 -6.34 6.34 -0.75
CA ALA A 35 -5.92 5.02 -1.21
C ALA A 35 -6.99 4.37 -2.11
N GLY A 36 -8.27 4.50 -1.77
CA GLY A 36 -9.38 3.97 -2.56
C GLY A 36 -9.62 4.72 -3.87
N TYR A 37 -9.45 6.05 -3.89
CA TYR A 37 -9.69 6.87 -5.09
C TYR A 37 -8.52 6.84 -6.08
N PHE A 38 -7.29 7.11 -5.61
CA PHE A 38 -6.12 7.18 -6.49
C PHE A 38 -5.41 5.82 -6.66
N GLY A 39 -5.34 5.00 -5.60
CA GLY A 39 -4.58 3.75 -5.56
C GLY A 39 -3.05 3.89 -5.65
N ALA A 40 -2.55 4.95 -6.29
CA ALA A 40 -1.13 5.22 -6.48
C ALA A 40 -0.44 5.61 -5.16
N ALA A 41 0.69 4.95 -4.89
CA ALA A 41 1.48 5.11 -3.66
C ALA A 41 0.69 4.89 -2.34
N ALA A 42 -0.51 4.30 -2.40
CA ALA A 42 -1.40 4.10 -1.25
C ALA A 42 -0.71 3.43 -0.05
N GLY A 43 0.07 2.37 -0.30
CA GLY A 43 0.82 1.68 0.75
C GLY A 43 1.93 2.51 1.38
N VAL A 44 2.54 3.45 0.65
CA VAL A 44 3.57 4.36 1.19
C VAL A 44 2.92 5.42 2.06
N VAL A 45 1.83 6.04 1.59
CA VAL A 45 1.08 7.05 2.36
C VAL A 45 0.50 6.43 3.64
N MET A 46 -0.05 5.22 3.54
CA MET A 46 -0.56 4.49 4.70
C MET A 46 0.55 4.14 5.70
N LEU A 47 1.70 3.64 5.22
CA LEU A 47 2.84 3.36 6.10
C LEU A 47 3.38 4.62 6.77
N ALA A 48 3.48 5.73 6.04
CA ALA A 48 3.92 7.01 6.59
C ALA A 48 2.96 7.47 7.69
N THR A 49 1.65 7.40 7.42
CA THR A 49 0.60 7.73 8.39
C THR A 49 0.69 6.85 9.63
N LEU A 50 0.80 5.52 9.48
CA LEU A 50 0.92 4.61 10.61
C LEU A 50 2.21 4.86 11.40
N THR A 51 3.33 5.12 10.75
CA THR A 51 4.60 5.38 11.44
C THR A 51 4.60 6.71 12.20
N LEU A 52 3.85 7.70 11.71
CA LEU A 52 3.72 9.01 12.38
C LEU A 52 2.69 9.00 13.52
N THR A 53 1.69 8.14 13.45
CA THR A 53 0.53 8.19 14.36
C THR A 53 0.50 7.04 15.36
N VAL A 54 1.13 5.91 15.03
CA VAL A 54 1.19 4.72 15.88
C VAL A 54 2.63 4.51 16.31
N ASP A 55 2.85 4.55 17.62
CA ASP A 55 4.19 4.37 18.23
C ASP A 55 4.54 2.88 18.33
N GLN A 56 4.60 2.23 17.18
CA GLN A 56 4.89 0.81 17.04
C GLN A 56 6.14 0.61 16.18
N PRO A 57 6.88 -0.50 16.37
CA PRO A 57 8.02 -0.81 15.54
C PRO A 57 7.64 -0.79 14.05
N PHE A 58 8.52 -0.26 13.20
CA PHE A 58 8.29 -0.14 11.75
C PHE A 58 7.80 -1.44 11.09
N ILE A 59 8.29 -2.59 11.58
CA ILE A 59 7.86 -3.91 11.12
C ILE A 59 6.37 -4.15 11.38
N VAL A 60 5.86 -3.75 12.55
CA VAL A 60 4.44 -3.88 12.93
C VAL A 60 3.58 -2.96 12.06
N SER A 61 3.96 -1.68 11.94
CA SER A 61 3.28 -0.70 11.07
C SER A 61 3.26 -1.15 9.61
N ASN A 62 4.33 -1.79 9.14
CA ASN A 62 4.41 -2.36 7.80
C ASN A 62 3.54 -3.60 7.62
N SER A 63 3.34 -4.42 8.65
CA SER A 63 2.39 -5.53 8.61
C SER A 63 0.95 -5.03 8.61
N MET A 64 0.65 -4.02 9.44
CA MET A 64 -0.68 -3.39 9.50
C MET A 64 -1.08 -2.81 8.14
N LYS A 65 -0.19 -2.06 7.45
CA LYS A 65 -0.50 -1.53 6.11
C LYS A 65 -0.90 -2.63 5.12
N ASN A 66 -0.21 -3.78 5.17
CA ASN A 66 -0.42 -4.88 4.24
C ASN A 66 -1.74 -5.59 4.56
N LEU A 67 -2.06 -5.75 5.85
CA LEU A 67 -3.33 -6.31 6.29
C LEU A 67 -4.50 -5.41 5.90
N THR A 68 -4.38 -4.08 6.11
CA THR A 68 -5.41 -3.13 5.68
C THR A 68 -5.58 -3.13 4.17
N GLY A 69 -4.48 -3.17 3.40
CA GLY A 69 -4.53 -3.30 1.95
C GLY A 69 -5.21 -4.59 1.50
N PHE A 70 -4.92 -5.72 2.14
CA PHE A 70 -5.58 -7.00 1.85
C PHE A 70 -7.08 -6.94 2.15
N ALA A 71 -7.46 -6.42 3.31
CA ALA A 71 -8.87 -6.26 3.68
C ALA A 71 -9.63 -5.37 2.68
N ALA A 72 -9.04 -4.23 2.29
CA ALA A 72 -9.62 -3.33 1.30
C ALA A 72 -9.80 -4.02 -0.06
N ASN A 73 -8.79 -4.75 -0.54
CA ASN A 73 -8.88 -5.50 -1.80
C ASN A 73 -9.88 -6.67 -1.71
N ALA A 74 -9.97 -7.36 -0.57
CA ALA A 74 -10.93 -8.43 -0.36
C ALA A 74 -12.38 -7.89 -0.39
N ILE A 75 -12.64 -6.78 0.29
CA ILE A 75 -13.94 -6.10 0.25
C ILE A 75 -14.26 -5.65 -1.19
N ALA A 76 -13.30 -5.02 -1.87
CA ALA A 76 -13.49 -4.63 -3.27
C ALA A 76 -13.81 -5.83 -4.17
N THR A 77 -13.10 -6.95 -3.99
CA THR A 77 -13.34 -8.20 -4.73
C THR A 77 -14.76 -8.71 -4.51
N VAL A 78 -15.23 -8.73 -3.26
CA VAL A 78 -16.61 -9.15 -2.93
C VAL A 78 -17.63 -8.20 -3.57
N ILE A 79 -17.44 -6.89 -3.47
CA ILE A 79 -18.37 -5.91 -4.06
C ILE A 79 -18.42 -6.06 -5.59
N TYR A 80 -17.25 -6.16 -6.24
CA TYR A 80 -17.19 -6.33 -7.69
C TYR A 80 -17.75 -7.67 -8.15
N ALA A 81 -17.63 -8.73 -7.34
CA ALA A 81 -18.22 -10.04 -7.60
C ALA A 81 -19.74 -9.99 -7.83
N PHE A 82 -20.43 -9.11 -7.10
CA PHE A 82 -21.89 -8.97 -7.19
C PHE A 82 -22.36 -7.81 -8.08
N THR A 83 -21.53 -6.78 -8.26
CA THR A 83 -21.95 -5.55 -8.96
C THR A 83 -21.61 -5.56 -10.44
N THR A 84 -20.55 -6.28 -10.84
CA THR A 84 -19.99 -6.23 -12.19
C THR A 84 -20.20 -7.55 -12.93
N LYS A 85 -20.40 -7.48 -14.26
CA LYS A 85 -20.36 -8.68 -15.11
C LYS A 85 -18.92 -9.19 -15.18
N ILE A 86 -18.65 -10.28 -14.49
CA ILE A 86 -17.33 -10.90 -14.46
C ILE A 86 -17.26 -12.03 -15.49
N GLU A 87 -16.29 -11.94 -16.38
CA GLU A 87 -15.87 -13.05 -17.23
C GLU A 87 -15.11 -14.08 -16.39
N TRP A 88 -15.83 -15.08 -15.86
CA TRP A 88 -15.27 -16.11 -14.97
C TRP A 88 -14.10 -16.89 -15.59
N LEU A 89 -14.07 -17.00 -16.92
CA LEU A 89 -12.94 -17.57 -17.67
C LEU A 89 -11.64 -16.77 -17.50
N MET A 90 -11.71 -15.45 -17.34
CA MET A 90 -10.54 -14.60 -17.12
C MET A 90 -10.08 -14.60 -15.66
N VAL A 91 -10.95 -14.95 -14.71
CA VAL A 91 -10.61 -14.97 -13.28
C VAL A 91 -9.50 -15.97 -12.97
N ILE A 92 -9.51 -17.14 -13.62
CA ILE A 92 -8.51 -18.20 -13.41
C ILE A 92 -7.10 -17.75 -13.82
N PRO A 93 -6.84 -17.31 -15.07
CA PRO A 93 -5.51 -16.84 -15.46
C PRO A 93 -5.07 -15.59 -14.69
N LEU A 94 -5.99 -14.68 -14.36
CA LEU A 94 -5.68 -13.50 -13.52
C LEU A 94 -5.30 -13.90 -12.10
N GLY A 95 -6.01 -14.87 -11.50
CA GLY A 95 -5.69 -15.40 -10.18
C GLY A 95 -4.34 -16.08 -10.14
N ILE A 96 -4.01 -16.91 -11.14
CA ILE A 96 -2.69 -17.53 -11.26
C ILE A 96 -1.60 -16.45 -11.38
N GLY A 97 -1.82 -15.44 -12.24
CA GLY A 97 -0.90 -14.30 -12.38
C GLY A 97 -0.71 -13.53 -11.06
N LEU A 98 -1.78 -13.32 -10.30
CA LEU A 98 -1.74 -12.68 -8.98
C LEU A 98 -0.89 -13.48 -7.99
N PHE A 99 -1.07 -14.79 -7.89
CA PHE A 99 -0.29 -15.63 -6.97
C PHE A 99 1.18 -15.69 -7.37
N ILE A 100 1.47 -15.91 -8.65
CA ILE A 100 2.85 -15.96 -9.16
C ILE A 100 3.53 -14.60 -8.94
N GLY A 101 2.88 -13.51 -9.33
CA GLY A 101 3.41 -12.15 -9.16
C GLY A 101 3.57 -11.76 -7.69
N GLY A 102 2.60 -12.09 -6.84
CA GLY A 102 2.64 -11.81 -5.40
C GLY A 102 3.72 -12.59 -4.66
N TYR A 103 4.04 -13.81 -5.12
CA TYR A 103 5.12 -14.62 -4.54
C TYR A 103 6.50 -14.20 -5.05
N ILE A 104 6.66 -14.07 -6.37
CA ILE A 104 7.95 -13.80 -7.01
C ILE A 104 8.36 -12.33 -6.84
N GLY A 105 7.40 -11.40 -6.89
CA GLY A 105 7.66 -9.95 -6.85
C GLY A 105 8.52 -9.51 -5.67
N PRO A 106 8.16 -9.81 -4.41
CA PRO A 106 8.96 -9.46 -3.25
C PRO A 106 10.35 -10.13 -3.24
N ILE A 107 10.47 -11.35 -3.77
CA ILE A 107 11.75 -12.08 -3.85
C ILE A 107 12.69 -11.34 -4.80
N ILE A 108 12.21 -10.98 -5.99
CA ILE A 108 12.99 -10.23 -6.97
C ILE A 108 13.33 -8.82 -6.45
N ALA A 109 12.35 -8.12 -5.89
CA ALA A 109 12.53 -6.77 -5.35
C ALA A 109 13.59 -6.70 -4.23
N ARG A 110 13.72 -7.75 -3.41
CA ARG A 110 14.75 -7.85 -2.36
C ARG A 110 16.16 -8.14 -2.89
N ARG A 111 16.28 -8.67 -4.11
CA ARG A 111 17.58 -9.02 -4.74
C ARG A 111 18.12 -7.93 -5.66
N LEU A 112 17.26 -7.03 -6.14
CA LEU A 112 17.65 -5.94 -7.04
C LEU A 112 18.36 -4.80 -6.28
N PRO A 113 19.39 -4.18 -6.87
CA PRO A 113 19.98 -2.98 -6.31
C PRO A 113 18.96 -1.83 -6.36
N VAL A 114 18.84 -1.09 -5.25
CA VAL A 114 17.84 -0.03 -5.08
C VAL A 114 17.90 1.03 -6.18
N GLN A 115 19.09 1.36 -6.68
CA GLN A 115 19.29 2.33 -7.76
C GLN A 115 18.61 1.87 -9.06
N LEU A 116 18.75 0.60 -9.41
CA LEU A 116 18.14 0.05 -10.63
C LEU A 116 16.61 0.05 -10.52
N LEU A 117 16.08 -0.35 -9.35
CA LEU A 117 14.64 -0.32 -9.10
C LEU A 117 14.06 1.10 -9.25
N ARG A 118 14.76 2.11 -8.71
CA ARG A 118 14.35 3.52 -8.85
C ARG A 118 14.37 3.97 -10.31
N PHE A 119 15.41 3.61 -11.07
CA PHE A 119 15.51 3.98 -12.48
C PHE A 119 14.40 3.34 -13.31
N ILE A 120 14.12 2.05 -13.10
CA ILE A 120 13.05 1.33 -13.79
C ILE A 120 11.68 1.98 -13.49
N ILE A 121 11.38 2.25 -12.21
CA ILE A 121 10.11 2.88 -11.83
C ILE A 121 9.98 4.27 -12.48
N ALA A 122 11.04 5.07 -12.46
CA ALA A 122 11.03 6.40 -13.08
C ALA A 122 10.82 6.31 -14.59
N ALA A 123 11.54 5.42 -15.28
CA ALA A 123 11.40 5.22 -16.72
C ALA A 123 9.98 4.79 -17.10
N LEU A 124 9.39 3.85 -16.36
CA LEU A 124 8.00 3.41 -16.58
C LEU A 124 7.00 4.55 -16.35
N ALA A 125 7.21 5.40 -15.35
CA ALA A 125 6.37 6.56 -15.10
C ALA A 125 6.42 7.56 -16.27
N PHE A 126 7.61 7.87 -16.78
CA PHE A 126 7.78 8.74 -17.95
C PHE A 126 7.17 8.14 -19.21
N LEU A 127 7.34 6.84 -19.44
CA LEU A 127 6.72 6.13 -20.57
C LEU A 127 5.19 6.18 -20.50
N LEU A 128 4.62 5.93 -19.31
CA LEU A 128 3.17 6.01 -19.12
C LEU A 128 2.66 7.44 -19.33
N ALA A 129 3.37 8.45 -18.83
CA ALA A 129 3.05 9.85 -19.04
C ALA A 129 3.08 10.22 -20.54
N ALA A 130 4.11 9.80 -21.27
CA ALA A 130 4.23 10.03 -22.70
C ALA A 130 3.11 9.34 -23.49
N LYS A 131 2.74 8.10 -23.12
CA LYS A 131 1.64 7.38 -23.73
C LYS A 131 0.30 8.09 -23.52
N LEU A 132 0.03 8.54 -22.29
CA LEU A 132 -1.20 9.28 -21.98
C LEU A 132 -1.24 10.62 -22.71
N PHE A 133 -0.10 11.32 -22.82
CA PHE A 133 0.01 12.55 -23.59
C PHE A 133 -0.29 12.33 -25.07
N ALA A 134 0.30 11.30 -25.68
CA ALA A 134 0.02 10.94 -27.06
C ALA A 134 -1.47 10.62 -27.25
N GLN A 135 -2.06 9.79 -26.38
CA GLN A 135 -3.49 9.46 -26.45
C GLN A 135 -4.42 10.67 -26.28
N ALA A 136 -3.98 11.71 -25.57
CA ALA A 136 -4.79 12.90 -25.32
C ALA A 136 -4.70 13.95 -26.44
N TYR A 137 -3.59 14.01 -27.17
CA TYR A 137 -3.30 15.09 -28.13
C TYR A 137 -3.09 14.64 -29.58
N LEU A 138 -2.89 13.34 -29.84
CA LEU A 138 -2.76 12.74 -31.18
C LEU A 138 -3.94 11.82 -31.46
#